data_AF-A0A401PL98-F1
#
_entry.id   AF-A0A401PL98-F1
#
_cell.length_a   1.000
_cell.length_b   1.000
_cell.length_c   1.000
_cell.angle_alpha   90.00
_cell.angle_beta   90.00
_cell.angle_gamma   90.00
#
_symmetry.space_group_name_H-M   'P 1'
#
loop_
_entity.id
_entity.type
_entity.pdbx_description
1 polymer ?
#
loop_
_entity_poly.entity_id
_entity_poly.type
_entity_poly.pdbx_seq_one_letter_code
_entity_poly.pdbx_strand_id
1 'polypeptide(L)'
;MQCVNVSKHKDSSEIACGLYEAVVWTGHVADWEEVGWLAAEFQKVSLQVPCSGRGIDQCVPLFVEAALERLTREVKTSELRTMCLQVAIAALYYNPLLLLTTLENLHFPNNTEPITTQFVNQWLNDVDCFLGLHDRKMCVLGLCALIELEQRPQIVNQVAGQILPALTLLFGGLKRAYACRAEHENDSDNDDDGEDEDENELGSDEDDIDEDGQEYLEMLAKQAGEDGDDEEWEDDDAEETALEGYCTIVDNEDSNIDEYQIFKSVLQTIQNCDPTWYQALTCNLTDEHRKQLQDIGTLADQRRAALESKMIEKHGGYKFNAPVVPASFNFGGSAPGMN
;
A
#
# COMPACT_ATOMS: atom_id res chain seq x y z
N MET A 1 -25.17 15.90 11.50
CA MET A 1 -24.17 16.78 12.15
C MET A 1 -23.14 17.07 11.06
N GLN A 2 -23.00 18.32 10.64
CA GLN A 2 -22.24 18.68 9.42
C GLN A 2 -20.77 18.23 9.50
N CYS A 3 -20.34 17.47 8.50
CA CYS A 3 -18.94 17.28 8.16
C CYS A 3 -18.29 18.65 8.03
N VAL A 4 -17.48 19.01 9.03
CA VAL A 4 -16.64 20.21 8.95
C VAL A 4 -15.58 19.90 7.92
N ASN A 5 -15.79 20.49 6.75
CA ASN A 5 -14.84 20.58 5.66
C ASN A 5 -13.55 21.26 6.19
N VAL A 6 -12.58 20.49 6.68
CA VAL A 6 -11.26 21.00 7.08
C VAL A 6 -10.40 21.13 5.83
N SER A 7 -10.82 22.02 4.93
CA SER A 7 -9.89 22.64 3.99
C SER A 7 -9.15 23.73 4.74
N LYS A 8 -8.12 23.32 5.49
CA LYS A 8 -7.04 24.21 5.92
C LYS A 8 -5.73 23.57 5.48
N HIS A 9 -5.21 24.04 4.35
CA HIS A 9 -3.77 23.92 4.08
C HIS A 9 -3.03 24.52 5.28
N LYS A 10 -2.54 23.68 6.19
CA LYS A 10 -1.49 24.09 7.13
C LYS A 10 -0.28 24.45 6.27
N ASP A 11 0.31 25.61 6.53
CA ASP A 11 1.52 26.03 5.83
C ASP A 11 2.61 24.97 6.07
N SER A 12 3.40 24.62 5.05
CA SER A 12 4.46 23.60 5.20
C SER A 12 5.45 23.92 6.33
N SER A 13 5.55 25.20 6.71
CA SER A 13 6.33 25.68 7.86
C SER A 13 5.69 25.32 9.21
N GLU A 14 4.36 25.33 9.35
CA GLU A 14 3.69 24.96 10.60
C GLU A 14 3.74 23.45 10.82
N ILE A 15 3.63 22.68 9.74
CA ILE A 15 3.83 21.23 9.77
C ILE A 15 5.29 20.93 10.15
N ALA A 16 6.26 21.55 9.49
CA ALA A 16 7.67 21.37 9.82
C ALA A 16 8.03 21.78 11.26
N CYS A 17 7.45 22.86 11.79
CA CYS A 17 7.64 23.27 13.19
C CYS A 17 7.04 22.26 14.18
N GLY A 18 5.82 21.78 13.95
CA GLY A 18 5.20 20.76 14.81
C GLY A 18 5.99 19.44 14.81
N LEU A 19 6.49 19.06 13.64
CA LEU A 19 7.36 17.90 13.45
C LEU A 19 8.74 18.08 14.13
N TYR A 20 9.32 19.28 14.05
CA TYR A 20 10.60 19.60 14.72
C TYR A 20 10.45 19.59 16.25
N GLU A 21 9.37 20.19 16.78
CA GLU A 21 9.07 20.16 18.21
C GLU A 21 8.86 18.74 18.71
N ALA A 22 8.16 17.90 17.95
CA ALA A 22 8.01 16.48 18.23
C ALA A 22 9.34 15.72 18.30
N VAL A 23 10.22 15.87 17.30
CA VAL A 23 11.54 15.21 17.30
C VAL A 23 12.40 15.68 18.49
N VAL A 24 12.33 16.97 18.83
CA VAL A 24 13.07 17.54 19.97
C VAL A 24 12.53 17.05 21.32
N TRP A 25 11.21 16.86 21.45
CA TRP A 25 10.58 16.32 22.66
C TRP A 25 10.88 14.83 22.85
N THR A 26 10.76 14.03 21.79
CA THR A 26 11.00 12.57 21.81
C THR A 26 12.47 12.19 22.00
N GLY A 27 13.41 13.10 21.67
CA GLY A 27 14.84 12.93 21.96
C GLY A 27 15.20 12.77 23.45
N HIS A 28 14.25 12.97 24.37
CA HIS A 28 14.48 12.77 25.81
C HIS A 28 13.90 11.48 26.40
N VAL A 29 12.82 10.88 25.88
CA VAL A 29 12.24 9.63 26.44
C VAL A 29 11.37 8.89 25.39
N ALA A 30 11.96 8.13 24.46
CA ALA A 30 11.16 7.41 23.46
C ALA A 30 10.50 6.14 24.04
N ASP A 31 9.35 6.32 24.71
CA ASP A 31 8.36 5.27 24.94
C ASP A 31 7.63 4.93 23.62
N TRP A 32 7.06 3.74 23.57
CA TRP A 32 6.47 3.14 22.37
C TRP A 32 5.44 4.00 21.62
N GLU A 33 4.55 4.66 22.35
CA GLU A 33 3.51 5.52 21.78
C GLU A 33 4.10 6.70 21.00
N GLU A 34 5.24 7.24 21.46
CA GLU A 34 5.86 8.40 20.82
C GLU A 34 6.48 8.04 19.47
N VAL A 35 7.09 6.85 19.34
CA VAL A 35 7.71 6.41 18.07
C VAL A 35 6.65 6.03 17.03
N GLY A 36 5.59 5.33 17.45
CA GLY A 36 4.46 5.01 16.57
C GLY A 36 3.78 6.26 16.03
N TRP A 37 3.50 7.23 16.91
CA TRP A 37 2.96 8.53 16.49
C TRP A 37 3.91 9.27 15.53
N LEU A 38 5.22 9.24 15.77
CA LEU A 38 6.22 9.91 14.92
C LEU A 38 6.27 9.29 13.51
N ALA A 39 6.17 7.96 13.42
CA ALA A 39 6.11 7.24 12.16
C ALA A 39 4.82 7.53 11.40
N ALA A 40 3.67 7.44 12.07
CA ALA A 40 2.37 7.77 11.51
C ALA A 40 2.31 9.22 11.00
N GLU A 41 2.75 10.19 11.80
CA GLU A 41 2.72 11.60 11.40
C GLU A 41 3.66 11.87 10.22
N PHE A 42 4.85 11.24 10.20
CA PHE A 42 5.77 11.36 9.07
C PHE A 42 5.18 10.77 7.79
N GLN A 43 4.63 9.56 7.86
CA GLN A 43 3.97 8.90 6.72
C GLN A 43 2.82 9.75 6.20
N LYS A 44 1.93 10.20 7.10
CA LYS A 44 0.82 11.09 6.76
C LYS A 44 1.29 12.35 6.04
N VAL A 45 2.31 13.04 6.57
CA VAL A 45 2.81 14.28 5.96
C VAL A 45 3.52 14.03 4.62
N SER A 46 4.36 13.01 4.54
CA SER A 46 5.12 12.68 3.32
C SER A 46 4.25 12.15 2.19
N LEU A 47 3.17 11.42 2.51
CA LEU A 47 2.29 10.81 1.52
C LEU A 47 1.13 11.76 1.11
N GLN A 48 0.58 12.60 1.99
CA GLN A 48 -0.70 13.30 1.76
C GLN A 48 -0.59 14.63 0.99
N VAL A 49 0.61 15.13 0.67
CA VAL A 49 0.79 16.48 0.10
C VAL A 49 1.34 16.41 -1.34
N PRO A 50 0.57 16.80 -2.38
CA PRO A 50 1.07 16.95 -3.75
C PRO A 50 2.08 18.11 -3.91
N CYS A 51 2.39 18.83 -2.83
CA CYS A 51 3.38 19.89 -2.77
C CYS A 51 4.70 19.35 -2.20
N SER A 52 5.33 18.45 -2.94
CA SER A 52 6.72 18.11 -2.75
C SER A 52 7.57 19.38 -2.82
N GLY A 53 8.47 19.55 -1.87
CA GLY A 53 9.77 20.10 -2.25
C GLY A 53 10.37 21.26 -1.48
N ARG A 54 9.87 21.67 -0.30
CA ARG A 54 10.69 22.54 0.58
C ARG A 54 10.55 22.32 2.10
N GLY A 55 9.34 22.16 2.63
CA GLY A 55 9.15 22.02 4.08
C GLY A 55 9.43 20.61 4.60
N ILE A 56 8.89 19.61 3.90
CA ILE A 56 8.99 18.20 4.29
C ILE A 56 10.43 17.70 4.11
N ASP A 57 11.11 18.09 3.02
CA ASP A 57 12.49 17.68 2.73
C ASP A 57 13.47 18.05 3.84
N GLN A 58 13.24 19.16 4.55
CA GLN A 58 14.05 19.58 5.70
C GLN A 58 13.79 18.74 6.95
N CYS A 59 12.59 18.14 7.03
CA CYS A 59 12.21 17.28 8.13
C CYS A 59 12.73 15.86 7.93
N VAL A 60 12.73 15.33 6.69
CA VAL A 60 13.14 13.94 6.39
C VAL A 60 14.44 13.53 7.11
N PRO A 61 15.54 14.30 7.08
CA PRO A 61 16.76 13.92 7.80
C PRO A 61 16.55 13.75 9.30
N LEU A 62 15.74 14.60 9.93
CA LEU A 62 15.50 14.58 11.37
C LEU A 62 14.70 13.34 11.80
N PHE A 63 13.68 12.96 11.02
CA PHE A 63 12.88 11.77 11.28
C PHE A 63 13.70 10.50 11.09
N VAL A 64 14.43 10.42 9.98
CA VAL A 64 15.28 9.27 9.66
C VAL A 64 16.40 9.13 10.69
N GLU A 65 17.04 10.23 11.10
CA GLU A 65 18.06 10.21 12.15
C GLU A 65 17.49 9.70 13.47
N ALA A 66 16.37 10.25 13.95
CA ALA A 66 15.76 9.84 15.21
C ALA A 66 15.35 8.36 15.20
N ALA A 67 14.72 7.88 14.12
CA ALA A 67 14.28 6.50 13.99
C ALA A 67 15.47 5.52 13.92
N LEU A 68 16.49 5.83 13.12
CA LEU A 68 17.66 4.95 12.98
C LEU A 68 18.58 5.01 14.19
N GLU A 69 18.71 6.15 14.87
CA GLU A 69 19.43 6.25 16.14
C GLU A 69 18.75 5.37 17.20
N ARG A 70 17.40 5.35 17.24
CA ARG A 70 16.65 4.50 18.16
C ARG A 70 16.93 3.01 17.98
N LEU A 71 17.18 2.56 16.74
CA LEU A 71 17.57 1.19 16.42
C LEU A 71 18.98 0.82 16.90
N THR A 72 19.86 1.79 17.17
CA THR A 72 21.20 1.52 17.74
C THR A 72 21.14 1.20 19.24
N ARG A 73 20.03 1.49 19.89
CA ARG A 73 19.77 1.19 21.31
C ARG A 73 19.10 -0.18 21.42
N GLU A 74 19.03 -0.72 22.63
CA GLU A 74 18.28 -1.97 22.86
C GLU A 74 16.81 -1.80 22.41
N VAL A 75 16.40 -2.63 21.45
CA VAL A 75 15.02 -2.72 20.95
C VAL A 75 14.40 -3.98 21.53
N LYS A 76 13.32 -3.82 22.29
CA LYS A 76 12.74 -4.90 23.09
C LYS A 76 11.78 -5.80 22.31
N THR A 77 11.31 -5.35 21.15
CA THR A 77 10.19 -5.95 20.41
C THR A 77 10.36 -5.77 18.90
N SER A 78 9.69 -6.62 18.13
CA SER A 78 9.59 -6.56 16.67
C SER A 78 8.82 -5.33 16.20
N GLU A 79 7.68 -5.02 16.80
CA GLU A 79 6.82 -3.91 16.37
C GLU A 79 7.51 -2.53 16.51
N LEU A 80 8.28 -2.27 17.58
CA LEU A 80 9.06 -1.02 17.68
C LEU A 80 10.12 -0.93 16.58
N ARG A 81 10.68 -2.08 16.19
CA ARG A 81 11.69 -2.17 15.14
C ARG A 81 11.06 -1.87 13.78
N THR A 82 9.91 -2.45 13.48
CA THR A 82 9.19 -2.21 12.22
C THR A 82 8.71 -0.76 12.13
N MET A 83 8.21 -0.16 13.21
CA MET A 83 7.87 1.27 13.24
C MET A 83 9.07 2.17 12.87
N CYS A 84 10.25 1.92 13.45
CA CYS A 84 11.45 2.68 13.10
C CYS A 84 11.88 2.44 11.64
N LEU A 85 11.79 1.20 11.15
CA LEU A 85 12.08 0.87 9.76
C LEU A 85 11.11 1.57 8.80
N GLN A 86 9.83 1.65 9.15
CA GLN A 86 8.79 2.29 8.36
C GLN A 86 9.00 3.77 8.13
N VAL A 87 9.64 4.48 9.07
CA VAL A 87 10.05 5.88 8.85
C VAL A 87 11.02 5.99 7.66
N ALA A 88 12.04 5.13 7.63
CA ALA A 88 13.01 5.11 6.55
C ALA A 88 12.40 4.57 5.24
N ILE A 89 11.49 3.59 5.31
CA ILE A 89 10.76 3.06 4.15
C ILE A 89 9.85 4.13 3.53
N ALA A 90 9.11 4.87 4.36
CA ALA A 90 8.28 5.98 3.90
C ALA A 90 9.13 7.10 3.28
N ALA A 91 10.30 7.40 3.86
CA ALA A 91 11.24 8.37 3.29
C ALA A 91 11.80 7.89 1.94
N LEU A 92 12.05 6.59 1.79
CA LEU A 92 12.48 5.97 0.53
C LEU A 92 11.40 6.14 -0.54
N TYR A 93 10.15 5.84 -0.20
CA TYR A 93 9.03 5.96 -1.11
C TYR A 93 8.74 7.43 -1.50
N TYR A 94 8.88 8.36 -0.55
CA TYR A 94 8.69 9.79 -0.79
C TYR A 94 9.77 10.40 -1.70
N ASN A 95 11.05 10.22 -1.34
CA ASN A 95 12.17 10.78 -2.10
C ASN A 95 13.44 9.93 -1.91
N PRO A 96 13.67 8.95 -2.80
CA PRO A 96 14.78 8.00 -2.66
C PRO A 96 16.15 8.69 -2.60
N LEU A 97 16.35 9.75 -3.39
CA LEU A 97 17.63 10.46 -3.44
C LEU A 97 17.91 11.21 -2.12
N LEU A 98 16.88 11.83 -1.54
CA LEU A 98 17.01 12.53 -0.26
C LEU A 98 17.28 11.55 0.88
N LEU A 99 16.63 10.38 0.91
CA LEU A 99 16.93 9.34 1.88
C LEU A 99 18.38 8.87 1.75
N LEU A 100 18.83 8.49 0.55
CA LEU A 100 20.20 8.00 0.34
C LEU A 100 21.24 9.04 0.78
N THR A 101 21.03 10.30 0.40
CA THR A 101 21.89 11.42 0.83
C THR A 101 21.88 11.58 2.36
N THR A 102 20.73 11.42 2.99
CA THR A 102 20.60 11.47 4.45
C THR A 102 21.41 10.35 5.09
N LEU A 103 21.20 9.09 4.67
CA LEU A 103 21.88 7.91 5.20
C LEU A 103 23.40 7.98 5.06
N GLU A 104 23.91 8.55 3.96
CA GLU A 104 25.35 8.78 3.75
C GLU A 104 25.95 9.79 4.73
N ASN A 105 25.15 10.76 5.19
CA ASN A 105 25.60 11.79 6.13
C ASN A 105 25.44 11.38 7.61
N LEU A 106 24.64 10.36 7.90
CA LEU A 106 24.43 9.85 9.25
C LEU A 106 25.63 9.05 9.76
N HIS A 107 26.05 9.36 10.99
CA HIS A 107 27.16 8.69 11.66
C HIS A 107 26.81 8.43 13.12
N PHE A 108 26.56 7.16 13.47
CA PHE A 108 26.31 6.76 14.85
C PHE A 108 27.59 6.32 15.56
N PRO A 109 27.75 6.62 16.87
CA PRO A 109 28.91 6.19 17.64
C PRO A 109 29.07 4.66 17.64
N ASN A 110 30.31 4.18 17.52
CA ASN A 110 30.66 2.74 17.48
C ASN A 110 30.17 1.96 16.26
N ASN A 111 29.65 2.65 15.24
CA ASN A 111 29.21 2.01 14.01
C ASN A 111 30.33 1.98 12.96
N THR A 112 30.72 0.79 12.51
CA THR A 112 31.78 0.60 11.51
C THR A 112 31.26 0.39 10.09
N GLU A 113 29.96 0.15 9.93
CA GLU A 113 29.33 -0.19 8.66
C GLU A 113 28.45 0.98 8.18
N PRO A 114 28.31 1.21 6.86
CA PRO A 114 27.42 2.27 6.35
C PRO A 114 25.98 2.04 6.82
N ILE A 115 25.30 3.10 7.27
CA ILE A 115 23.93 3.04 7.80
C ILE A 115 22.97 2.43 6.77
N THR A 116 23.12 2.75 5.49
CA THR A 116 22.35 2.15 4.40
C THR A 116 22.43 0.62 4.38
N THR A 117 23.60 0.07 4.70
CA THR A 117 23.80 -1.38 4.70
C THR A 117 23.06 -2.03 5.86
N GLN A 118 23.14 -1.43 7.05
CA GLN A 118 22.43 -1.92 8.23
C GLN A 118 20.93 -1.81 8.06
N PHE A 119 20.44 -0.67 7.57
CA PHE A 119 19.03 -0.47 7.31
C PHE A 119 18.47 -1.53 6.35
N VAL A 120 19.10 -1.73 5.18
CA VAL A 120 18.62 -2.69 4.18
C VAL A 120 18.67 -4.13 4.70
N ASN A 121 19.73 -4.52 5.40
CA ASN A 121 19.82 -5.85 5.99
C ASN A 121 18.78 -6.05 7.09
N GLN A 122 18.61 -5.09 8.00
CA GLN A 122 17.64 -5.19 9.08
C GLN A 122 16.21 -5.27 8.52
N TRP A 123 15.89 -4.43 7.53
CA TRP A 123 14.60 -4.42 6.88
C TRP A 123 14.25 -5.78 6.26
N LEU A 124 15.16 -6.37 5.48
CA LEU A 124 14.90 -7.68 4.86
C LEU A 124 14.87 -8.83 5.88
N ASN A 125 15.60 -8.72 7.00
CA ASN A 125 15.58 -9.72 8.06
C ASN A 125 14.28 -9.68 8.89
N ASP A 126 13.62 -8.53 8.98
CA ASP A 126 12.38 -8.35 9.74
C ASP A 126 11.13 -8.27 8.85
N VAL A 127 11.22 -8.70 7.58
CA VAL A 127 10.10 -8.55 6.65
C VAL A 127 8.84 -9.32 7.11
N ASP A 128 9.03 -10.41 7.82
CA ASP A 128 7.98 -11.23 8.45
C ASP A 128 7.33 -10.56 9.67
N CYS A 129 7.95 -9.52 10.22
CA CYS A 129 7.44 -8.76 11.35
C CYS A 129 6.52 -7.60 10.94
N PHE A 130 6.34 -7.32 9.64
CA PHE A 130 5.40 -6.31 9.16
C PHE A 130 3.99 -6.94 9.16
N LEU A 131 3.24 -6.64 10.21
CA LEU A 131 1.90 -7.15 10.46
C LEU A 131 0.85 -6.11 10.06
N GLY A 132 -0.40 -6.52 9.90
CA GLY A 132 -1.46 -5.62 9.44
C GLY A 132 -1.38 -5.24 7.95
N LEU A 133 -2.47 -4.67 7.46
CA LEU A 133 -2.64 -4.23 6.07
C LEU A 133 -1.74 -3.05 5.74
N HIS A 134 -1.69 -2.04 6.62
CA HIS A 134 -0.94 -0.80 6.39
C HIS A 134 0.56 -1.06 6.26
N ASP A 135 1.14 -1.77 7.23
CA ASP A 135 2.59 -1.98 7.29
C ASP A 135 3.07 -2.79 6.10
N ARG A 136 2.30 -3.80 5.70
CA ARG A 136 2.59 -4.63 4.53
C ARG A 136 2.51 -3.83 3.22
N LYS A 137 1.50 -2.97 3.05
CA LYS A 137 1.42 -2.05 1.89
C LYS A 137 2.64 -1.14 1.83
N MET A 138 2.97 -0.47 2.94
CA MET A 138 4.12 0.43 3.01
C MET A 138 5.44 -0.30 2.71
N CYS A 139 5.60 -1.52 3.22
CA CYS A 139 6.77 -2.34 2.96
C CYS A 139 6.88 -2.73 1.47
N VAL A 140 5.77 -3.16 0.84
CA VAL A 140 5.74 -3.49 -0.60
C VAL A 140 6.09 -2.27 -1.45
N LEU A 141 5.47 -1.12 -1.19
CA LEU A 141 5.74 0.12 -1.91
C LEU A 141 7.19 0.57 -1.75
N GLY A 142 7.73 0.44 -0.54
CA GLY A 142 9.14 0.67 -0.24
C GLY A 142 10.07 -0.21 -1.08
N LEU A 143 9.82 -1.52 -1.11
CA LEU A 143 10.64 -2.46 -1.87
C LEU A 143 10.55 -2.18 -3.38
N CYS A 144 9.39 -1.76 -3.88
CA CYS A 144 9.25 -1.29 -5.26
C CYS A 144 10.13 -0.06 -5.52
N ALA A 145 10.09 0.95 -4.65
CA ALA A 145 10.97 2.13 -4.75
C ALA A 145 12.46 1.76 -4.68
N LEU A 146 12.82 0.76 -3.87
CA LEU A 146 14.19 0.24 -3.80
C LEU A 146 14.64 -0.40 -5.12
N ILE A 147 13.75 -1.14 -5.79
CA ILE A 147 14.01 -1.79 -7.08
C ILE A 147 14.20 -0.75 -8.20
N GLU A 148 13.45 0.35 -8.16
CA GLU A 148 13.47 1.42 -9.17
C GLU A 148 14.66 2.38 -9.06
N LEU A 149 15.50 2.24 -8.03
CA LEU A 149 16.68 3.08 -7.86
C LEU A 149 17.60 3.04 -9.11
N GLU A 150 17.83 4.21 -9.72
CA GLU A 150 18.80 4.35 -10.80
C GLU A 150 20.24 4.15 -10.28
N GLN A 151 20.55 4.80 -9.15
CA GLN A 151 21.85 4.70 -8.46
C GLN A 151 21.73 3.79 -7.24
N ARG A 152 21.77 2.47 -7.48
CA ARG A 152 21.64 1.45 -6.42
C ARG A 152 22.89 1.38 -5.53
N PRO A 153 22.75 1.50 -4.21
CA PRO A 153 23.83 1.19 -3.27
C PRO A 153 24.34 -0.25 -3.43
N GLN A 154 25.60 -0.48 -3.09
CA GLN A 154 26.23 -1.80 -3.26
C GLN A 154 25.50 -2.89 -2.48
N ILE A 155 24.97 -2.59 -1.28
CA ILE A 155 24.21 -3.54 -0.48
C ILE A 155 22.96 -4.06 -1.21
N VAL A 156 22.25 -3.20 -1.94
CA VAL A 156 21.03 -3.57 -2.67
C VAL A 156 21.34 -4.63 -3.73
N ASN A 157 22.51 -4.53 -4.38
CA ASN A 157 22.96 -5.54 -5.33
C ASN A 157 23.32 -6.88 -4.65
N GLN A 158 23.81 -6.84 -3.40
CA GLN A 158 24.17 -8.05 -2.65
C GLN A 158 22.94 -8.81 -2.16
N VAL A 159 21.88 -8.09 -1.77
CA VAL A 159 20.63 -8.67 -1.26
C VAL A 159 19.59 -8.90 -2.35
N ALA A 160 19.91 -8.64 -3.62
CA ALA A 160 18.97 -8.70 -4.75
C ALA A 160 18.09 -9.96 -4.78
N GLY A 161 18.71 -11.12 -4.56
CA GLY A 161 18.02 -12.41 -4.57
C GLY A 161 17.07 -12.65 -3.38
N GLN A 162 17.04 -11.75 -2.38
CA GLN A 162 16.14 -11.81 -1.22
C GLN A 162 14.91 -10.90 -1.40
N ILE A 163 14.98 -9.90 -2.28
CA ILE A 163 13.93 -8.88 -2.44
C ILE A 163 12.61 -9.49 -2.96
N LEU A 164 12.67 -10.33 -3.99
CA LEU A 164 11.46 -10.96 -4.53
C LEU A 164 10.84 -12.00 -3.58
N PRO A 165 11.60 -12.88 -2.89
CA PRO A 165 11.07 -13.70 -1.81
C PRO A 165 10.39 -12.90 -0.68
N ALA A 166 10.99 -11.78 -0.28
CA ALA A 166 10.39 -10.86 0.70
C ALA A 166 9.06 -10.28 0.19
N LEU A 167 8.99 -9.86 -1.08
CA LEU A 167 7.75 -9.38 -1.70
C LEU A 167 6.68 -10.47 -1.76
N THR A 168 7.03 -11.72 -2.11
CA THR A 168 6.04 -12.81 -2.13
C THR A 168 5.45 -13.10 -0.76
N LEU A 169 6.25 -13.00 0.31
CA LEU A 169 5.76 -13.14 1.68
C LEU A 169 4.75 -12.02 2.03
N LEU A 170 5.12 -10.77 1.74
CA LEU A 170 4.27 -9.61 2.02
C LEU A 170 2.95 -9.67 1.25
N PHE A 171 2.98 -10.06 -0.03
CA PHE A 171 1.77 -10.21 -0.84
C PHE A 171 0.88 -11.35 -0.35
N GLY A 172 1.46 -12.45 0.16
CA GLY A 172 0.71 -13.50 0.84
C GLY A 172 -0.04 -12.96 2.06
N GLY A 173 0.66 -12.20 2.92
CA GLY A 173 0.05 -11.53 4.07
C GLY A 173 -1.01 -10.50 3.67
N LEU A 174 -0.78 -9.72 2.61
CA LEU A 174 -1.78 -8.78 2.08
C LEU A 174 -3.04 -9.48 1.60
N LYS A 175 -2.91 -10.57 0.82
CA LYS A 175 -4.08 -11.34 0.34
C LYS A 175 -4.95 -11.79 1.52
N ARG A 176 -4.32 -12.27 2.60
CA ARG A 176 -5.03 -12.70 3.83
C ARG A 176 -5.63 -11.53 4.60
N ALA A 177 -4.88 -10.45 4.81
CA ALA A 177 -5.38 -9.25 5.49
C ALA A 177 -6.59 -8.63 4.76
N TYR A 178 -6.56 -8.58 3.43
CA TYR A 178 -7.72 -8.13 2.64
C TYR A 178 -8.93 -9.06 2.78
N ALA A 179 -8.72 -10.38 2.80
CA ALA A 179 -9.81 -11.34 3.01
C ALA A 179 -10.42 -11.21 4.42
N CYS A 180 -9.60 -11.08 5.46
CA CYS A 180 -10.07 -10.89 6.84
C CYS A 180 -10.91 -9.61 6.97
N ARG A 181 -10.46 -8.52 6.34
CA ARG A 181 -11.20 -7.25 6.35
C ARG A 181 -12.56 -7.37 5.65
N ALA A 182 -12.63 -8.11 4.54
CA ALA A 182 -13.87 -8.41 3.84
C ALA A 182 -14.91 -9.11 4.71
N GLU A 183 -14.47 -10.11 5.48
CA GLU A 183 -15.33 -10.90 6.34
C GLU A 183 -15.92 -10.07 7.49
N HIS A 184 -15.11 -9.19 8.09
CA HIS A 184 -15.57 -8.29 9.15
C HIS A 184 -16.54 -7.21 8.67
N GLU A 185 -16.37 -6.70 7.45
CA GLU A 185 -17.33 -5.76 6.84
C GLU A 185 -18.67 -6.46 6.56
N ASN A 186 -18.66 -7.72 6.11
CA ASN A 186 -19.87 -8.51 5.85
C ASN A 186 -20.65 -8.95 7.11
N ASP A 187 -19.96 -9.25 8.23
CA ASP A 187 -20.62 -9.65 9.48
C ASP A 187 -21.28 -8.46 10.21
N SER A 188 -20.79 -7.23 10.01
CA SER A 188 -21.39 -6.02 10.60
C SER A 188 -22.75 -5.65 9.99
N ASP A 189 -23.05 -6.14 8.78
CA ASP A 189 -24.32 -5.88 8.07
C ASP A 189 -25.43 -6.89 8.42
N ASN A 190 -25.13 -7.97 9.17
CA ASN A 190 -26.08 -9.04 9.49
C ASN A 190 -26.72 -8.93 10.89
N ASP A 191 -26.44 -7.87 11.66
CA ASP A 191 -26.88 -7.70 13.05
C ASP A 191 -27.91 -6.55 13.25
N ASP A 192 -28.71 -6.21 12.23
CA ASP A 192 -29.91 -5.36 12.37
C ASP A 192 -31.22 -6.14 12.19
N ASP A 193 -31.40 -7.22 12.97
CA ASP A 193 -32.70 -7.85 13.19
C ASP A 193 -33.10 -7.65 14.67
N GLY A 194 -33.58 -6.45 14.98
CA GLY A 194 -34.00 -6.05 16.33
C GLY A 194 -34.98 -4.88 16.37
N GLU A 195 -36.23 -5.16 15.97
CA GLU A 195 -37.46 -4.38 16.14
C GLU A 195 -37.37 -3.13 17.07
N ASP A 196 -37.56 -1.93 16.50
CA ASP A 196 -38.36 -0.87 17.15
C ASP A 196 -38.96 0.08 16.10
N GLU A 197 -40.29 0.04 15.99
CA GLU A 197 -41.12 1.00 15.26
C GLU A 197 -40.97 2.41 15.88
N ASP A 198 -40.48 3.39 15.12
CA ASP A 198 -41.08 4.73 15.15
C ASP A 198 -40.80 5.54 13.88
N GLU A 199 -41.90 5.95 13.24
CA GLU A 199 -41.97 6.84 12.07
C GLU A 199 -41.12 8.11 12.26
N ASN A 200 -40.17 8.36 11.34
CA ASN A 200 -39.93 9.69 10.79
C ASN A 200 -39.37 9.60 9.37
N GLU A 201 -40.29 9.76 8.42
CA GLU A 201 -40.07 10.06 7.02
C GLU A 201 -39.26 11.37 6.87
N LEU A 202 -38.11 11.32 6.17
CA LEU A 202 -37.75 12.18 5.01
C LEU A 202 -36.24 12.08 4.67
N GLY A 203 -35.95 11.28 3.64
CA GLY A 203 -34.97 11.51 2.57
C GLY A 203 -33.54 11.94 2.91
N SER A 204 -32.61 10.98 2.85
CA SER A 204 -31.25 11.20 2.37
C SER A 204 -30.82 9.99 1.56
N ASP A 205 -30.76 10.16 0.25
CA ASP A 205 -30.35 9.20 -0.77
C ASP A 205 -28.86 9.48 -1.06
N GLU A 206 -27.95 9.02 -0.20
CA GLU A 206 -26.49 9.03 -0.39
C GLU A 206 -25.85 7.94 0.50
N ASP A 207 -26.30 6.69 0.39
CA ASP A 207 -25.52 5.53 0.84
C ASP A 207 -25.12 4.75 -0.41
N ASP A 208 -24.10 5.24 -1.11
CA ASP A 208 -23.37 4.48 -2.14
C ASP A 208 -22.60 3.36 -1.41
N ILE A 209 -23.31 2.28 -1.04
CA ILE A 209 -22.70 1.01 -0.68
C ILE A 209 -21.92 0.57 -1.92
N ASP A 210 -20.59 0.47 -1.83
CA ASP A 210 -19.72 -0.05 -2.90
C ASP A 210 -19.91 -1.57 -3.00
N GLU A 211 -21.10 -1.97 -3.46
CA GLU A 211 -21.59 -3.36 -3.65
C GLU A 211 -20.56 -4.21 -4.44
N ASP A 212 -19.80 -3.56 -5.33
CA ASP A 212 -18.75 -4.17 -6.16
C ASP A 212 -17.37 -4.26 -5.46
N GLY A 213 -17.09 -3.38 -4.50
CA GLY A 213 -15.94 -3.52 -3.60
C GLY A 213 -16.09 -4.77 -2.72
N GLN A 214 -17.31 -4.98 -2.23
CA GLN A 214 -17.73 -6.15 -1.48
C GLN A 214 -17.65 -7.43 -2.33
N GLU A 215 -18.13 -7.44 -3.57
CA GLU A 215 -18.01 -8.63 -4.47
C GLU A 215 -16.53 -8.99 -4.78
N TYR A 216 -15.64 -8.00 -4.92
CA TYR A 216 -14.21 -8.22 -5.10
C TYR A 216 -13.53 -8.77 -3.83
N LEU A 217 -13.87 -8.21 -2.68
CA LEU A 217 -13.41 -8.63 -1.37
C LEU A 217 -13.90 -10.06 -1.05
N GLU A 218 -15.13 -10.40 -1.42
CA GLU A 218 -15.69 -11.75 -1.39
C GLU A 218 -14.97 -12.71 -2.35
N MET A 219 -14.60 -12.26 -3.55
CA MET A 219 -13.79 -13.07 -4.47
C MET A 219 -12.41 -13.38 -3.87
N LEU A 220 -11.78 -12.41 -3.21
CA LEU A 220 -10.51 -12.62 -2.50
C LEU A 220 -10.67 -13.62 -1.33
N ALA A 221 -11.71 -13.46 -0.51
CA ALA A 221 -12.01 -14.38 0.59
C ALA A 221 -12.28 -15.80 0.08
N LYS A 222 -13.06 -15.93 -0.99
CA LYS A 222 -13.35 -17.21 -1.64
C LYS A 222 -12.10 -17.84 -2.26
N GLN A 223 -11.24 -17.05 -2.90
CA GLN A 223 -10.00 -17.54 -3.49
C GLN A 223 -8.90 -17.80 -2.43
N ALA A 224 -9.03 -17.25 -1.22
CA ALA A 224 -8.23 -17.65 -0.06
C ALA A 224 -8.73 -18.99 0.50
N GLY A 225 -10.04 -19.24 0.54
CA GLY A 225 -10.62 -20.51 0.98
C GLY A 225 -10.56 -21.68 -0.02
N GLU A 226 -10.42 -21.42 -1.32
CA GLU A 226 -10.32 -22.47 -2.36
C GLU A 226 -8.88 -23.01 -2.55
N ASP A 227 -7.85 -22.25 -2.18
CA ASP A 227 -6.46 -22.72 -2.07
C ASP A 227 -6.28 -23.49 -0.75
N GLY A 228 -6.96 -24.64 -0.65
CA GLY A 228 -7.08 -25.44 0.57
C GLY A 228 -5.75 -25.81 1.23
N ASP A 229 -5.35 -24.98 2.19
CA ASP A 229 -4.73 -25.42 3.43
C ASP A 229 -5.63 -24.90 4.55
N ASP A 230 -6.25 -25.82 5.29
CA ASP A 230 -6.88 -25.54 6.59
C ASP A 230 -5.76 -25.18 7.60
N GLU A 231 -4.85 -24.26 7.25
CA GLU A 231 -3.97 -23.63 8.22
C GLU A 231 -4.85 -22.65 8.99
N GLU A 232 -5.26 -23.11 10.17
CA GLU A 232 -5.70 -22.30 11.31
C GLU A 232 -4.92 -20.98 11.24
N TRP A 233 -5.61 -19.93 10.78
CA TRP A 233 -5.01 -18.64 10.44
C TRP A 233 -4.22 -18.20 11.67
N GLU A 234 -2.92 -17.94 11.53
CA GLU A 234 -2.16 -17.40 12.66
C GLU A 234 -2.84 -16.08 13.05
N ASP A 235 -3.24 -15.98 14.32
CA ASP A 235 -3.94 -14.82 14.94
C ASP A 235 -3.26 -13.48 14.56
N ASP A 236 -1.94 -13.52 14.36
CA ASP A 236 -1.06 -12.42 13.92
C ASP A 236 -1.43 -11.80 12.55
N ASP A 237 -2.13 -12.51 11.64
CA ASP A 237 -2.47 -11.95 10.32
C ASP A 237 -3.66 -10.97 10.36
N ALA A 238 -4.49 -11.07 11.40
CA ALA A 238 -5.59 -10.17 11.72
C ALA A 238 -5.24 -9.15 12.82
N GLU A 239 -4.01 -9.17 13.35
CA GLU A 239 -3.57 -8.21 14.36
C GLU A 239 -3.45 -6.80 13.76
N GLU A 240 -4.31 -5.90 14.23
CA GLU A 240 -4.17 -4.46 14.00
C GLU A 240 -2.88 -3.96 14.64
N THR A 241 -1.99 -3.37 13.84
CA THR A 241 -0.79 -2.73 14.38
C THR A 241 -1.10 -1.33 14.89
N ALA A 242 -0.26 -0.80 15.78
CA ALA A 242 -0.45 0.55 16.29
C ALA A 242 -0.41 1.65 15.19
N LEU A 243 0.01 1.35 13.96
CA LEU A 243 -0.09 2.27 12.83
C LEU A 243 -1.42 2.22 12.07
N GLU A 244 -2.20 1.15 12.20
CA GLU A 244 -3.49 1.03 11.49
C GLU A 244 -4.53 2.06 11.95
N GLY A 245 -4.42 2.52 13.20
CA GLY A 245 -5.21 3.65 13.71
C GLY A 245 -4.91 5.00 13.01
N TYR A 246 -3.90 5.05 12.14
CA TYR A 246 -3.47 6.26 11.43
C TYR A 246 -3.60 6.10 9.91
N CYS A 247 -4.75 6.47 9.34
CA CYS A 247 -4.95 6.44 7.89
C CYS A 247 -4.02 7.39 7.13
N THR A 248 -3.34 6.85 6.12
CA THR A 248 -2.58 7.59 5.11
C THR A 248 -3.27 7.54 3.74
N ILE A 249 -2.71 8.18 2.71
CA ILE A 249 -3.27 8.07 1.35
C ILE A 249 -3.10 6.68 0.74
N VAL A 250 -2.18 5.86 1.25
CA VAL A 250 -1.97 4.47 0.80
C VAL A 250 -3.11 3.56 1.31
N ASP A 251 -3.81 4.01 2.35
CA ASP A 251 -4.95 3.31 2.95
C ASP A 251 -6.28 3.76 2.34
N ASN A 252 -6.29 4.88 1.61
CA ASN A 252 -7.49 5.39 0.98
C ASN A 252 -7.81 4.60 -0.30
N GLU A 253 -8.97 3.95 -0.32
CA GLU A 253 -9.48 3.14 -1.43
C GLU A 253 -9.80 3.97 -2.67
N ASP A 254 -10.11 5.26 -2.49
CA ASP A 254 -10.27 6.22 -3.59
C ASP A 254 -8.93 6.74 -4.13
N SER A 255 -7.80 6.35 -3.54
CA SER A 255 -6.49 6.69 -4.07
C SER A 255 -6.14 5.81 -5.28
N ASN A 256 -5.40 6.38 -6.24
CA ASN A 256 -4.87 5.61 -7.38
C ASN A 256 -3.63 4.76 -7.00
N ILE A 257 -3.39 4.51 -5.72
CA ILE A 257 -2.23 3.75 -5.24
C ILE A 257 -2.66 2.31 -5.03
N ASP A 258 -2.30 1.45 -5.98
CA ASP A 258 -2.52 0.01 -5.88
C ASP A 258 -1.16 -0.71 -5.89
N GLU A 259 -0.84 -1.36 -4.78
CA GLU A 259 0.44 -2.01 -4.54
C GLU A 259 0.72 -3.17 -5.51
N TYR A 260 -0.32 -3.86 -5.98
CA TYR A 260 -0.20 -4.91 -6.99
C TYR A 260 0.10 -4.34 -8.38
N GLN A 261 -0.58 -3.24 -8.77
CA GLN A 261 -0.30 -2.53 -10.03
C GLN A 261 1.12 -1.98 -10.04
N ILE A 262 1.51 -1.31 -8.96
CA ILE A 262 2.82 -0.67 -8.83
C ILE A 262 3.89 -1.75 -8.95
N PHE A 263 3.82 -2.81 -8.15
CA PHE A 263 4.79 -3.91 -8.21
C PHE A 263 4.92 -4.51 -9.62
N LYS A 264 3.78 -4.79 -10.28
CA LYS A 264 3.78 -5.34 -11.63
C LYS A 264 4.45 -4.39 -12.63
N SER A 265 4.10 -3.10 -12.57
CA SER A 265 4.66 -2.06 -13.44
C SER A 265 6.17 -1.91 -13.25
N VAL A 266 6.63 -1.89 -11.99
CA VAL A 266 8.06 -1.84 -11.64
C VAL A 266 8.80 -3.05 -12.22
N LEU A 267 8.29 -4.26 -11.98
CA LEU A 267 8.96 -5.48 -12.41
C LEU A 267 9.03 -5.58 -13.96
N GLN A 268 7.97 -5.19 -14.66
CA GLN A 268 7.95 -5.12 -16.12
C GLN A 268 8.90 -4.04 -16.65
N THR A 269 8.98 -2.89 -15.99
CA THR A 269 9.89 -1.80 -16.37
C THR A 269 11.34 -2.26 -16.25
N ILE A 270 11.72 -2.86 -15.12
CA ILE A 270 13.06 -3.39 -14.90
C ILE A 270 13.40 -4.50 -15.90
N GLN A 271 12.46 -5.40 -16.21
CA GLN A 271 12.67 -6.44 -17.21
C GLN A 271 13.04 -5.87 -18.59
N ASN A 272 12.46 -4.73 -18.96
CA ASN A 272 12.69 -4.08 -20.26
C ASN A 272 13.92 -3.16 -20.25
N CYS A 273 14.14 -2.42 -19.17
CA CYS A 273 15.14 -1.36 -19.08
C CYS A 273 16.49 -1.85 -18.52
N ASP A 274 16.49 -2.79 -17.58
CA ASP A 274 17.69 -3.37 -16.97
C ASP A 274 17.57 -4.90 -16.82
N PRO A 275 17.79 -5.67 -17.91
CA PRO A 275 17.73 -7.12 -17.87
C PRO A 275 18.74 -7.74 -16.91
N THR A 276 19.88 -7.09 -16.65
CA THR A 276 20.89 -7.62 -15.72
C THR A 276 20.36 -7.55 -14.30
N TRP A 277 19.72 -6.44 -13.94
CA TRP A 277 19.07 -6.30 -12.65
C TRP A 277 17.90 -7.26 -12.48
N TYR A 278 17.06 -7.41 -13.49
CA TYR A 278 15.96 -8.38 -13.48
C TYR A 278 16.47 -9.81 -13.22
N GLN A 279 17.59 -10.21 -13.83
CA GLN A 279 18.21 -11.51 -13.58
C GLN A 279 18.74 -11.65 -12.15
N ALA A 280 19.32 -10.58 -11.58
CA ALA A 280 19.79 -10.60 -10.20
C ALA A 280 18.63 -10.72 -9.19
N LEU A 281 17.49 -10.07 -9.45
CA LEU A 281 16.28 -10.20 -8.63
C LEU A 281 15.67 -11.61 -8.72
N THR A 282 15.70 -12.22 -9.91
CA THR A 282 15.02 -13.51 -10.17
C THR A 282 15.91 -14.74 -9.98
N CYS A 283 17.19 -14.55 -9.64
CA CYS A 283 18.19 -15.63 -9.63
C CYS A 283 17.90 -16.76 -8.62
N ASN A 284 17.34 -16.42 -7.44
CA ASN A 284 17.13 -17.36 -6.34
C ASN A 284 15.65 -17.75 -6.15
N LEU A 285 14.81 -17.51 -7.16
CA LEU A 285 13.39 -17.88 -7.09
C LEU A 285 13.20 -19.38 -7.21
N THR A 286 12.57 -19.97 -6.19
CA THR A 286 12.02 -21.33 -6.20
C THR A 286 10.83 -21.40 -7.15
N ASP A 287 10.41 -22.61 -7.50
CA ASP A 287 9.20 -22.80 -8.31
C ASP A 287 7.95 -22.24 -7.60
N GLU A 288 7.92 -22.32 -6.26
CA GLU A 288 6.86 -21.74 -5.44
C GLU A 288 6.83 -20.21 -5.55
N HIS A 289 7.97 -19.54 -5.35
CA HIS A 289 8.02 -18.08 -5.51
C HIS A 289 7.63 -17.65 -6.92
N ARG A 290 7.99 -18.41 -7.97
CA ARG A 290 7.58 -18.09 -9.35
C ARG A 290 6.07 -18.20 -9.54
N LYS A 291 5.44 -19.23 -8.95
CA LYS A 291 4.00 -19.41 -8.99
C LYS A 291 3.30 -18.24 -8.27
N GLN A 292 3.72 -17.93 -7.05
CA GLN A 292 3.19 -16.79 -6.28
C GLN A 292 3.32 -15.47 -7.04
N LEU A 293 4.47 -15.20 -7.68
CA LEU A 293 4.67 -14.01 -8.50
C LEU A 293 3.74 -13.96 -9.73
N GLN A 294 3.46 -15.12 -10.34
CA GLN A 294 2.50 -15.21 -11.43
C GLN A 294 1.08 -14.89 -10.93
N ASP A 295 0.69 -15.45 -9.79
CA ASP A 295 -0.63 -15.23 -9.18
C ASP A 295 -0.82 -13.77 -8.77
N ILE A 296 0.19 -13.14 -8.16
CA ILE A 296 0.23 -11.69 -7.88
C ILE A 296 0.03 -10.88 -9.17
N GLY A 297 0.69 -11.29 -10.25
CA GLY A 297 0.56 -10.65 -11.56
C GLY A 297 -0.83 -10.77 -12.17
N THR A 298 -1.51 -11.91 -11.98
CA THR A 298 -2.90 -12.13 -12.39
C THR A 298 -3.87 -11.32 -11.54
N LEU A 299 -3.67 -11.30 -10.22
CA LEU A 299 -4.49 -10.50 -9.31
C LEU A 299 -4.37 -9.00 -9.63
N ALA A 300 -3.17 -8.53 -9.98
CA ALA A 300 -3.00 -7.17 -10.50
C ALA A 300 -3.87 -6.94 -11.76
N ASP A 301 -3.88 -7.85 -12.73
CA ASP A 301 -4.73 -7.66 -13.92
C ASP A 301 -6.22 -7.57 -13.58
N GLN A 302 -6.68 -8.40 -12.64
CA GLN A 302 -8.05 -8.39 -12.15
C GLN A 302 -8.40 -7.07 -11.46
N ARG A 303 -7.55 -6.59 -10.53
CA ARG A 303 -7.76 -5.32 -9.80
C ARG A 303 -7.87 -4.13 -10.75
N ARG A 304 -7.02 -4.06 -11.78
CA ARG A 304 -7.10 -3.02 -12.80
C ARG A 304 -8.38 -3.10 -13.64
N ALA A 305 -8.77 -4.29 -14.06
CA ALA A 305 -9.99 -4.47 -14.85
C ALA A 305 -11.25 -4.10 -14.04
N ALA A 306 -11.27 -4.43 -12.75
CA ALA A 306 -12.34 -4.03 -11.83
C ALA A 306 -12.40 -2.50 -11.69
N LEU A 307 -11.27 -1.83 -11.44
CA LEU A 307 -11.21 -0.37 -11.36
C LEU A 307 -11.65 0.31 -12.67
N GLU A 308 -11.21 -0.19 -13.83
CA GLU A 308 -11.64 0.31 -15.13
C GLU A 308 -13.14 0.14 -15.36
N SER A 309 -13.72 -0.98 -14.90
CA SER A 309 -15.16 -1.24 -14.97
C SER A 309 -15.94 -0.25 -14.09
N LYS A 310 -15.50 -0.03 -12.84
CA LYS A 310 -16.07 0.99 -11.94
C LYS A 310 -16.02 2.39 -12.55
N MET A 311 -14.91 2.74 -13.21
CA MET A 311 -14.77 4.03 -13.89
C MET A 311 -15.73 4.15 -15.08
N ILE A 312 -15.95 3.09 -15.85
CA ILE A 312 -16.92 3.09 -16.97
C ILE A 312 -18.34 3.27 -16.45
N GLU A 313 -18.69 2.63 -15.34
CA GLU A 313 -19.99 2.78 -14.69
C GLU A 313 -20.22 4.19 -14.16
N LYS A 314 -19.28 4.74 -13.39
CA LYS A 314 -19.33 6.13 -12.89
C LYS A 314 -19.45 7.17 -14.00
N HIS A 315 -18.99 6.87 -15.22
CA HIS A 315 -19.13 7.74 -16.40
C HIS A 315 -20.42 7.51 -17.22
N GLY A 316 -21.38 6.75 -16.68
CA GLY A 316 -22.70 6.51 -17.28
C GLY A 316 -22.75 5.33 -18.25
N GLY A 317 -21.86 4.35 -18.07
CA GLY A 317 -21.81 3.11 -18.86
C GLY A 317 -21.23 3.29 -20.26
N TYR A 318 -20.98 2.17 -20.94
CA TYR A 318 -20.42 2.17 -22.29
C TYR A 318 -21.41 2.83 -23.28
N LYS A 319 -21.07 4.02 -23.78
CA LYS A 319 -21.87 4.68 -24.83
C LYS A 319 -21.74 3.88 -26.13
N PHE A 320 -22.71 3.02 -26.41
CA PHE A 320 -22.87 2.44 -27.73
C PHE A 320 -22.95 3.59 -28.74
N ASN A 321 -21.98 3.67 -29.65
CA ASN A 321 -22.16 4.47 -30.86
C ASN A 321 -23.47 4.03 -31.48
N ALA A 322 -24.42 4.97 -31.58
CA ALA A 322 -25.78 4.70 -32.02
C ALA A 322 -25.74 3.74 -33.22
N PRO A 323 -26.48 2.62 -33.20
CA PRO A 323 -26.56 1.79 -34.38
C PRO A 323 -27.01 2.71 -35.50
N VAL A 324 -26.22 2.77 -36.59
CA VAL A 324 -26.64 3.43 -37.81
C VAL A 324 -27.82 2.60 -38.30
N VAL A 325 -29.02 2.93 -37.83
CA VAL A 325 -30.26 2.32 -38.28
C VAL A 325 -30.36 2.72 -39.75
N PRO A 326 -30.23 1.78 -40.70
CA PRO A 326 -30.35 2.14 -42.10
C PRO A 326 -31.74 2.75 -42.30
N ALA A 327 -31.82 3.98 -42.82
CA ALA A 327 -33.07 4.73 -42.98
C ALA A 327 -34.09 4.05 -43.93
N SER A 328 -33.75 2.90 -44.51
CA SER A 328 -34.66 2.09 -45.30
C SER A 328 -34.33 0.61 -45.14
N PHE A 329 -35.02 -0.06 -44.22
CA PHE A 329 -35.09 -1.51 -44.19
C PHE A 329 -36.30 -1.92 -45.06
N ASN A 330 -36.03 -2.29 -46.32
CA ASN A 330 -37.08 -2.67 -47.26
C ASN A 330 -37.57 -4.11 -46.99
N PHE A 331 -38.76 -4.26 -46.40
CA PHE A 331 -39.43 -5.56 -46.24
C PHE A 331 -40.05 -6.10 -47.56
N GLY A 332 -40.01 -5.34 -48.66
CA GLY A 332 -40.59 -5.71 -49.94
C GLY A 332 -39.59 -6.33 -50.90
N GLY A 333 -39.11 -7.54 -50.60
CA GLY A 333 -38.51 -8.42 -51.60
C GLY A 333 -39.62 -9.15 -52.35
N SER A 334 -39.75 -8.91 -53.66
CA SER A 334 -40.74 -9.56 -54.52
C SER A 334 -40.76 -11.07 -54.31
N ALA A 335 -41.94 -11.60 -53.95
CA ALA A 335 -42.15 -13.04 -53.87
C ALA A 335 -41.86 -13.70 -55.23
N PRO A 336 -41.05 -14.79 -55.28
CA PRO A 336 -40.83 -15.51 -56.51
C PRO A 336 -42.09 -16.30 -56.86
N GLY A 337 -42.75 -15.87 -57.95
CA GLY A 337 -43.58 -16.64 -58.88
C GLY A 337 -44.55 -17.68 -58.31
N MET A 338 -45.85 -17.43 -58.45
CA MET A 338 -46.88 -18.47 -58.56
C MET A 338 -47.78 -18.17 -59.76
N ASN A 339 -47.52 -18.91 -60.85
CA ASN A 339 -48.28 -19.21 -62.08
C ASN A 339 -49.13 -18.14 -62.77
#